data_AF-A0A917SU96-F1
#
_entry.id   AF-A0A917SU96-F1
#
_cell.length_a   1.000
_cell.length_b   1.000
_cell.length_c   1.000
_cell.angle_alpha   90.00
_cell.angle_beta   90.00
_cell.angle_gamma   90.00
#
_symmetry.space_group_name_H-M   'P 1'
#
loop_
_entity.id
_entity.type
_entity.pdbx_description
1 polymer ?
#
loop_
_entity_poly.entity_id
_entity_poly.type
_entity_poly.pdbx_seq_one_letter_code
_entity_poly.pdbx_strand_id
1 'polypeptide(L)'
;MRPLARMLGAVFAPGLGGQVSRFRAAQSAATRGQAVRSVAVVGLEPGEGRSTVVAVAAVAATAFTDLSVTVLDAVAAGGPRPSVTELLGGDPQRAGLARLLPEPGEPGGPVSRAAVRAARTPGAAVPVLGVGPADGPVTATALRAALVRLEQRTDLVLVDTPSVASDPDLFAGVLAVVEHVVVVAGAGADAGHRVAAVRDRIARGPAPLANREVSVVLVDRAGPSLRRGRTDPSATVLRRAAALRDGRIDRMGRGSVVDGLVVVATLLQRAGASGS
;
A
#
# COMPACT_ATOMS: atom_id res chain seq x y z
N MET A 1 -41.95 5.79 27.38
CA MET A 1 -41.73 6.77 26.28
C MET A 1 -40.26 7.19 26.05
N ARG A 2 -39.26 6.31 26.26
CA ARG A 2 -37.82 6.61 26.00
C ARG A 2 -37.17 5.96 24.75
N PRO A 3 -37.80 5.10 23.92
CA PRO A 3 -37.11 4.50 22.78
C PRO A 3 -37.06 5.40 21.53
N LEU A 4 -38.05 6.28 21.31
CA LEU A 4 -38.12 7.12 20.10
C LEU A 4 -37.05 8.22 20.06
N ALA A 5 -36.69 8.78 21.22
CA ALA A 5 -35.63 9.78 21.34
C ALA A 5 -34.22 9.21 21.08
N ARG A 6 -33.98 7.93 21.40
CA ARG A 6 -32.72 7.22 21.07
C ARG A 6 -32.63 6.88 19.58
N MET A 7 -33.76 6.59 18.92
CA MET A 7 -33.78 6.36 17.46
C MET A 7 -33.57 7.66 16.68
N LEU A 8 -34.16 8.78 17.09
CA LEU A 8 -33.93 10.08 16.44
C LEU A 8 -32.50 10.61 16.68
N GLY A 9 -31.89 10.35 17.84
CA GLY A 9 -30.49 10.71 18.11
C GLY A 9 -29.46 9.99 17.22
N ALA A 10 -29.79 8.78 16.73
CA ALA A 10 -28.94 8.03 15.80
C ALA A 10 -29.07 8.52 14.34
N VAL A 11 -30.23 9.06 13.96
CA VAL A 11 -30.48 9.64 12.63
C VAL A 11 -29.78 10.99 12.44
N PHE A 12 -29.52 11.72 13.52
CA PHE A 12 -28.88 13.03 13.51
C PHE A 12 -27.47 13.07 14.07
N ALA A 13 -26.77 11.93 14.19
CA ALA A 13 -25.36 11.97 14.55
C ALA A 13 -24.57 12.69 13.43
N PRO A 14 -24.14 13.95 13.60
CA PRO A 14 -23.54 14.73 12.50
C PRO A 14 -22.25 14.07 12.01
N GLY A 15 -21.60 13.30 12.89
CA GLY A 15 -20.45 12.47 12.57
C GLY A 15 -20.73 11.38 11.52
N LEU A 16 -21.95 10.84 11.45
CA LEU A 16 -22.32 9.86 10.42
C LEU A 16 -22.48 10.53 9.04
N GLY A 17 -23.17 11.67 8.99
CA GLY A 17 -23.32 12.44 7.75
C GLY A 17 -21.97 12.88 7.18
N GLY A 18 -21.09 13.42 8.03
CA GLY A 18 -19.73 13.80 7.63
C GLY A 18 -18.89 12.63 7.13
N GLN A 19 -19.00 11.45 7.76
CA GLN A 19 -18.30 10.25 7.31
C GLN A 19 -18.82 9.72 5.98
N VAL A 20 -20.12 9.72 5.73
CA VAL A 20 -20.72 9.29 4.46
C VAL A 20 -20.31 10.22 3.32
N SER A 21 -20.35 11.54 3.53
CA SER A 21 -19.90 12.51 2.54
C SER A 21 -18.41 12.35 2.23
N ARG A 22 -17.57 12.18 3.26
CA ARG A 22 -16.14 11.93 3.09
C ARG A 22 -15.86 10.61 2.36
N PHE A 23 -16.60 9.56 2.68
CA PHE A 23 -16.52 8.27 1.98
C PHE A 23 -16.84 8.43 0.48
N ARG A 24 -17.99 9.03 0.14
CA ARG A 24 -18.40 9.23 -1.25
C ARG A 24 -17.43 10.10 -2.03
N ALA A 25 -16.92 11.17 -1.40
CA ALA A 25 -15.91 12.03 -2.01
C ALA A 25 -14.61 11.25 -2.29
N ALA A 26 -14.12 10.47 -1.32
CA ALA A 26 -12.92 9.65 -1.48
C ALA A 26 -13.10 8.55 -2.54
N GLN A 27 -14.25 7.87 -2.54
CA GLN A 27 -14.59 6.87 -3.54
C GLN A 27 -14.64 7.48 -4.95
N SER A 28 -15.38 8.58 -5.13
CA SER A 28 -15.48 9.27 -6.41
C SER A 28 -14.12 9.80 -6.90
N ALA A 29 -13.26 10.25 -5.99
CA ALA A 29 -11.91 10.67 -6.30
C ALA A 29 -11.04 9.47 -6.76
N ALA A 30 -11.15 8.32 -6.09
CA ALA A 30 -10.45 7.10 -6.47
C ALA A 30 -10.91 6.55 -7.82
N THR A 31 -12.21 6.53 -8.12
CA THR A 31 -12.75 6.03 -9.39
C THR A 31 -12.42 6.93 -10.59
N ARG A 32 -12.22 8.23 -10.37
CA ARG A 32 -11.90 9.19 -11.46
C ARG A 32 -10.42 9.35 -11.75
N GLY A 33 -9.55 8.86 -10.87
CA GLY A 33 -8.10 8.97 -11.07
C GLY A 33 -7.64 8.14 -12.28
N GLN A 34 -6.60 8.61 -12.97
CA GLN A 34 -5.95 7.78 -13.99
C GLN A 34 -5.10 6.71 -13.32
N ALA A 35 -5.20 5.49 -13.82
CA ALA A 35 -4.52 4.34 -13.23
C ALA A 35 -3.01 4.42 -13.48
N VAL A 36 -2.26 4.87 -12.46
CA VAL A 36 -0.91 4.32 -12.26
C VAL A 36 -1.05 2.81 -12.13
N ARG A 37 -0.28 2.08 -12.91
CA ARG A 37 -0.33 0.61 -12.92
C ARG A 37 0.45 0.00 -11.78
N SER A 38 1.49 0.68 -11.30
CA SER A 38 2.32 0.19 -10.21
C SER A 38 2.75 1.27 -9.23
N VAL A 39 2.61 0.97 -7.95
CA VAL A 39 2.94 1.88 -6.84
C VAL A 39 3.83 1.16 -5.85
N ALA A 40 5.03 1.70 -5.60
CA ALA A 40 5.87 1.25 -4.48
C ALA A 40 5.51 2.01 -3.21
N VAL A 41 5.32 1.26 -2.12
CA VAL A 41 5.13 1.83 -0.78
C VAL A 41 6.41 1.66 0.02
N VAL A 42 7.08 2.78 0.25
CA VAL A 42 8.42 2.83 0.82
C VAL A 42 8.46 3.54 2.18
N GLY A 43 9.55 3.34 2.90
CA GLY A 43 9.81 3.99 4.18
C GLY A 43 11.27 3.79 4.56
N LEU A 44 11.73 4.64 5.47
CA LEU A 44 13.11 4.68 5.94
C LEU A 44 13.39 3.48 6.85
N GLU A 45 12.48 3.22 7.78
CA GLU A 45 12.71 2.34 8.92
C GLU A 45 11.72 1.16 8.96
N PRO A 46 12.15 0.02 9.52
CA PRO A 46 11.26 -1.05 9.94
C PRO A 46 10.07 -0.55 10.78
N GLY A 47 8.90 -1.14 10.54
CA GLY A 47 7.70 -0.84 11.34
C GLY A 47 7.05 0.51 11.02
N GLU A 48 7.43 1.21 9.93
CA GLU A 48 6.85 2.52 9.59
C GLU A 48 5.35 2.54 9.34
N GLY A 49 4.76 1.36 9.10
CA GLY A 49 3.36 1.17 8.79
C GLY A 49 3.10 0.94 7.31
N ARG A 50 4.14 0.67 6.50
CA ARG A 50 4.04 0.43 5.06
C ARG A 50 3.10 -0.71 4.70
N SER A 51 3.33 -1.90 5.26
CA SER A 51 2.46 -3.05 5.08
C SER A 51 1.01 -2.75 5.50
N THR A 52 0.80 -1.88 6.50
CA THR A 52 -0.53 -1.39 6.88
C THR A 52 -1.13 -0.48 5.81
N VAL A 53 -0.37 0.48 5.29
CA VAL A 53 -0.81 1.35 4.18
C VAL A 53 -1.18 0.52 2.95
N VAL A 54 -0.32 -0.44 2.58
CA VAL A 54 -0.57 -1.35 1.45
C VAL A 54 -1.84 -2.18 1.69
N ALA A 55 -1.97 -2.84 2.85
CA ALA A 55 -3.13 -3.66 3.17
C ALA A 55 -4.45 -2.88 3.09
N VAL A 56 -4.47 -1.68 3.71
CA VAL A 56 -5.67 -0.85 3.75
C VAL A 56 -6.02 -0.30 2.37
N ALA A 57 -5.02 0.18 1.63
CA ALA A 57 -5.24 0.67 0.27
C ALA A 57 -5.74 -0.44 -0.66
N ALA A 58 -5.15 -1.64 -0.56
CA ALA A 58 -5.54 -2.79 -1.38
C ALA A 58 -6.99 -3.22 -1.12
N VAL A 59 -7.39 -3.34 0.15
CA VAL A 59 -8.78 -3.66 0.52
C VAL A 59 -9.72 -2.54 0.10
N ALA A 60 -9.37 -1.29 0.36
CA ALA A 60 -10.23 -0.15 0.02
C ALA A 60 -10.46 -0.04 -1.50
N ALA A 61 -9.42 -0.22 -2.31
CA ALA A 61 -9.53 -0.22 -3.76
C ALA A 61 -10.37 -1.42 -4.22
N THR A 62 -10.00 -2.65 -3.85
CA THR A 62 -10.70 -3.87 -4.31
C THR A 62 -12.17 -3.91 -3.90
N ALA A 63 -12.52 -3.38 -2.72
CA ALA A 63 -13.88 -3.46 -2.19
C ALA A 63 -14.80 -2.32 -2.63
N PHE A 64 -14.25 -1.15 -3.01
CA PHE A 64 -15.04 0.07 -3.22
C PHE A 64 -14.74 0.79 -4.53
N THR A 65 -13.88 0.25 -5.38
CA THR A 65 -13.65 0.72 -6.75
C THR A 65 -13.75 -0.45 -7.73
N ASP A 66 -13.73 -0.15 -9.03
CA ASP A 66 -13.73 -1.16 -10.09
C ASP A 66 -12.31 -1.65 -10.43
N LEU A 67 -11.29 -1.26 -9.65
CA LEU A 67 -9.89 -1.61 -9.93
C LEU A 67 -9.61 -3.06 -9.54
N SER A 68 -9.03 -3.81 -10.47
CA SER A 68 -8.39 -5.07 -10.15
C SER A 68 -7.02 -4.82 -9.51
N VAL A 69 -6.88 -5.14 -8.22
CA VAL A 69 -5.66 -4.90 -7.46
C VAL A 69 -4.90 -6.21 -7.22
N THR A 70 -3.58 -6.17 -7.40
CA THR A 70 -2.67 -7.20 -6.87
C THR A 70 -1.67 -6.55 -5.93
N VAL A 71 -1.42 -7.20 -4.80
CA VAL A 71 -0.35 -6.82 -3.87
C VAL A 71 0.85 -7.71 -4.11
N LEU A 72 2.02 -7.09 -4.23
CA LEU A 72 3.30 -7.78 -4.22
C LEU A 72 3.98 -7.50 -2.88
N ASP A 73 4.12 -8.54 -2.05
CA ASP A 73 4.75 -8.48 -0.74
C ASP A 73 6.24 -8.84 -0.91
N ALA A 74 7.07 -7.83 -1.20
CA ALA A 74 8.51 -8.01 -1.40
C ALA A 74 9.29 -7.98 -0.08
N VAL A 75 8.61 -7.91 1.07
CA VAL A 75 9.24 -8.05 2.37
C VAL A 75 9.53 -9.54 2.58
N ALA A 76 10.81 -9.91 2.57
CA ALA A 76 11.23 -11.29 2.79
C ALA A 76 10.64 -11.85 4.11
N ALA A 77 10.45 -13.17 4.19
CA ALA A 77 9.83 -13.84 5.34
C ALA A 77 10.55 -13.64 6.70
N GLY A 78 11.78 -13.12 6.69
CA GLY A 78 12.55 -12.69 7.87
C GLY A 78 12.44 -11.21 8.23
N GLY A 79 11.64 -10.45 7.48
CA GLY A 79 11.43 -9.02 7.69
C GLY A 79 10.53 -8.70 8.89
N PRO A 80 10.34 -7.40 9.19
CA PRO A 80 9.49 -6.95 10.28
C PRO A 80 8.05 -7.42 10.10
N ARG A 81 7.49 -8.03 11.15
CA ARG A 81 6.09 -8.50 11.16
C ARG A 81 5.14 -7.50 11.82
N PRO A 82 3.83 -7.51 11.46
CA PRO A 82 3.23 -8.38 10.45
C PRO A 82 3.51 -7.91 9.00
N SER A 83 3.72 -8.86 8.08
CA SER A 83 3.82 -8.55 6.64
C SER A 83 2.44 -8.23 6.05
N VAL A 84 2.39 -7.68 4.83
CA VAL A 84 1.08 -7.40 4.20
C VAL A 84 0.31 -8.70 3.93
N THR A 85 0.99 -9.80 3.60
CA THR A 85 0.38 -11.13 3.49
C THR A 85 -0.36 -11.52 4.78
N GLU A 86 0.31 -11.39 5.94
CA GLU A 86 -0.29 -11.70 7.25
C GLU A 86 -1.45 -10.75 7.58
N LEU A 87 -1.30 -9.46 7.32
CA LEU A 87 -2.34 -8.45 7.56
C LEU A 87 -3.61 -8.70 6.75
N LEU A 88 -3.48 -9.31 5.57
CA LEU A 88 -4.58 -9.65 4.68
C LEU A 88 -5.16 -11.05 4.97
N GLY A 89 -4.66 -11.75 5.98
CA GLY A 89 -5.11 -13.10 6.35
C GLY A 89 -4.55 -14.23 5.49
N GLY A 90 -3.57 -13.94 4.65
CA GLY A 90 -2.86 -14.96 3.86
C GLY A 90 -1.87 -15.76 4.70
N ASP A 91 -1.54 -16.97 4.25
CA ASP A 91 -0.49 -17.81 4.85
C ASP A 91 0.88 -17.52 4.22
N PRO A 92 1.84 -16.88 4.93
CA PRO A 92 3.17 -16.58 4.39
C PRO A 92 3.99 -17.82 4.04
N GLN A 93 3.70 -18.97 4.65
CA GLN A 93 4.37 -20.24 4.32
C GLN A 93 3.99 -20.75 2.93
N ARG A 94 2.88 -20.25 2.37
CA ARG A 94 2.35 -20.62 1.06
C ARG A 94 2.39 -19.46 0.08
N ALA A 95 3.21 -18.45 0.34
CA ALA A 95 3.43 -17.36 -0.59
C ALA A 95 4.07 -17.90 -1.88
N GLY A 96 3.75 -17.27 -3.01
CA GLY A 96 4.04 -17.85 -4.33
C GLY A 96 4.73 -16.91 -5.30
N LEU A 97 5.31 -15.79 -4.85
CA LEU A 97 6.00 -14.86 -5.75
C LEU A 97 7.13 -15.55 -6.50
N ALA A 98 7.91 -16.41 -5.84
CA ALA A 98 8.98 -17.18 -6.48
C ALA A 98 8.51 -18.01 -7.68
N ARG A 99 7.27 -18.52 -7.66
CA ARG A 99 6.68 -19.30 -8.77
C ARG A 99 6.43 -18.47 -10.03
N LEU A 100 6.47 -17.15 -9.92
CA LEU A 100 6.32 -16.20 -11.03
C LEU A 100 7.65 -15.59 -11.46
N LEU A 101 8.75 -15.90 -10.78
CA LEU A 101 10.07 -15.44 -11.16
C LEU A 101 10.61 -16.37 -12.26
N PRO A 102 11.30 -15.83 -13.28
CA PRO A 102 12.01 -16.67 -14.23
C PRO A 102 13.15 -17.42 -13.51
N GLU A 103 13.40 -18.66 -13.91
CA GLU A 103 14.58 -19.39 -13.45
C GLU A 103 15.87 -18.69 -13.92
N PRO A 104 16.97 -18.79 -13.17
CA PRO A 104 18.24 -18.20 -13.59
C PRO A 104 18.66 -18.70 -14.97
N GLY A 105 18.82 -17.77 -15.92
CA GLY A 105 19.23 -18.08 -17.29
C GLY A 105 18.09 -18.29 -18.29
N GLU A 106 16.82 -18.31 -17.84
CA GLU A 106 15.69 -18.35 -18.76
C GLU A 106 15.26 -16.94 -19.21
N PRO A 107 15.02 -16.72 -20.52
CA PRO A 107 14.41 -15.47 -20.97
C PRO A 107 13.01 -15.34 -20.35
N GLY A 108 12.75 -14.20 -19.72
CA GLY A 108 11.47 -13.94 -19.06
C GLY A 108 10.30 -13.90 -20.05
N GLY A 109 9.66 -15.05 -20.28
CA GLY A 109 8.47 -15.16 -21.13
C GLY A 109 7.17 -14.64 -20.49
N PRO A 110 6.07 -14.57 -21.24
CA PRO A 110 4.76 -14.23 -20.70
C PRO A 110 4.27 -15.32 -19.74
N VAL A 111 3.67 -14.93 -18.61
CA VAL A 111 3.10 -15.88 -17.64
C VAL A 111 1.61 -16.06 -17.87
N SER A 112 1.16 -17.32 -17.82
CA SER A 112 -0.26 -17.65 -18.00
C SER A 112 -1.12 -17.12 -16.85
N ARG A 113 -2.39 -16.82 -17.12
CA ARG A 113 -3.35 -16.43 -16.06
C ARG A 113 -3.50 -17.52 -14.99
N ALA A 114 -3.38 -18.78 -15.38
CA ALA A 114 -3.44 -19.93 -14.48
C ALA A 114 -2.25 -19.93 -13.50
N ALA A 115 -1.03 -19.65 -13.99
CA ALA A 115 0.16 -19.55 -13.16
C ALA A 115 0.07 -18.37 -12.17
N VAL A 116 -0.38 -17.19 -12.61
CA VAL A 116 -0.63 -16.05 -11.70
C VAL A 116 -1.65 -16.42 -10.62
N ARG A 117 -2.75 -17.10 -10.98
CA ARG A 117 -3.76 -17.53 -10.02
C ARG A 117 -3.21 -18.56 -9.02
N ALA A 118 -2.39 -19.51 -9.48
CA ALA A 118 -1.77 -20.54 -8.65
C ALA A 118 -0.66 -20.01 -7.73
N ALA A 119 -0.08 -18.85 -8.07
CA ALA A 119 0.92 -18.17 -7.27
C ALA A 119 0.33 -17.29 -6.16
N ARG A 120 -0.99 -16.98 -6.20
CA ARG A 120 -1.64 -16.18 -5.18
C ARG A 120 -1.54 -16.85 -3.82
N THR A 121 -1.23 -16.07 -2.80
CA THR A 121 -1.21 -16.57 -1.42
C THR A 121 -2.63 -17.00 -1.00
N PRO A 122 -2.84 -18.26 -0.59
CA PRO A 122 -4.14 -18.73 -0.14
C PRO A 122 -4.64 -17.98 1.10
N GLY A 123 -5.95 -17.74 1.18
CA GLY A 123 -6.61 -17.12 2.34
C GLY A 123 -6.54 -15.59 2.41
N ALA A 124 -5.71 -14.94 1.57
CA ALA A 124 -5.62 -13.50 1.56
C ALA A 124 -6.92 -12.84 1.06
N ALA A 125 -7.35 -11.77 1.73
CA ALA A 125 -8.58 -11.02 1.41
C ALA A 125 -8.53 -10.32 0.04
N VAL A 126 -7.33 -10.08 -0.50
CA VAL A 126 -7.07 -9.56 -1.84
C VAL A 126 -5.98 -10.44 -2.50
N PRO A 127 -5.82 -10.43 -3.83
CA PRO A 127 -4.71 -11.14 -4.47
C PRO A 127 -3.35 -10.65 -3.96
N VAL A 128 -2.62 -11.51 -3.25
CA VAL A 128 -1.26 -11.23 -2.76
C VAL A 128 -0.28 -12.21 -3.40
N LEU A 129 0.90 -11.72 -3.75
CA LEU A 129 2.06 -12.47 -4.19
C LEU A 129 3.21 -12.12 -3.26
N GLY A 130 3.44 -12.95 -2.25
CA GLY A 130 4.51 -12.73 -1.27
C GLY A 130 5.73 -13.63 -1.44
N VAL A 131 6.78 -13.27 -0.73
CA VAL A 131 8.01 -14.05 -0.59
C VAL A 131 7.87 -15.00 0.59
N GLY A 132 7.89 -16.30 0.32
CA GLY A 132 7.86 -17.35 1.34
C GLY A 132 9.21 -17.52 2.04
N PRO A 133 9.26 -18.19 3.19
CA PRO A 133 10.50 -18.44 3.92
C PRO A 133 11.45 -19.43 3.24
N ALA A 134 10.92 -20.29 2.38
CA ALA A 134 11.72 -21.18 1.53
C ALA A 134 12.16 -20.50 0.23
N ASP A 135 11.63 -19.31 -0.08
CA ASP A 135 12.00 -18.58 -1.28
C ASP A 135 13.37 -17.92 -1.04
N GLY A 136 14.24 -18.00 -2.04
CA GLY A 136 15.50 -17.27 -2.04
C GLY A 136 15.29 -15.74 -2.05
N PRO A 137 16.37 -14.95 -1.90
CA PRO A 137 16.27 -13.50 -1.97
C PRO A 137 15.68 -13.05 -3.31
N VAL A 138 14.69 -12.16 -3.27
CA VAL A 138 14.11 -11.58 -4.48
C VAL A 138 15.07 -10.52 -5.01
N THR A 139 15.54 -10.70 -6.24
CA THR A 139 16.38 -9.70 -6.91
C THR A 139 15.51 -8.61 -7.56
N ALA A 140 16.08 -7.42 -7.73
CA ALA A 140 15.48 -6.33 -8.48
C ALA A 140 15.01 -6.75 -9.89
N THR A 141 15.82 -7.56 -10.58
CA THR A 141 15.52 -8.07 -11.93
C THR A 141 14.32 -9.01 -11.91
N ALA A 142 14.27 -9.93 -10.95
CA ALA A 142 13.17 -10.88 -10.83
C ALA A 142 11.86 -10.14 -10.49
N LEU A 143 11.92 -9.15 -9.61
CA LEU A 143 10.79 -8.30 -9.28
C LEU A 143 10.28 -7.51 -10.49
N ARG A 144 11.18 -6.92 -11.27
CA ARG A 144 10.84 -6.22 -12.51
C ARG A 144 10.08 -7.12 -13.46
N ALA A 145 10.57 -8.35 -13.65
CA ALA A 145 9.90 -9.33 -14.50
C ALA A 145 8.49 -9.65 -13.99
N ALA A 146 8.32 -9.84 -12.68
CA ALA A 146 7.02 -10.05 -12.07
C ALA A 146 6.07 -8.86 -12.29
N LEU A 147 6.54 -7.62 -12.09
CA LEU A 147 5.73 -6.42 -12.27
C LEU A 147 5.22 -6.27 -13.71
N VAL A 148 6.10 -6.40 -14.71
CA VAL A 148 5.71 -6.34 -16.13
C VAL A 148 4.62 -7.37 -16.47
N ARG A 149 4.70 -8.56 -15.88
CA ARG A 149 3.71 -9.63 -16.07
C ARG A 149 2.38 -9.32 -15.39
N LEU A 150 2.40 -8.65 -14.24
CA LEU A 150 1.20 -8.30 -13.46
C LEU A 150 0.47 -7.08 -14.04
N GLU A 151 1.18 -6.06 -14.49
CA GLU A 151 0.61 -4.85 -15.09
C GLU A 151 -0.20 -5.13 -16.38
N GLN A 152 0.00 -6.29 -17.01
CA GLN A 152 -0.83 -6.75 -18.14
C GLN A 152 -2.16 -7.38 -17.72
N ARG A 153 -2.37 -7.61 -16.42
CA ARG A 153 -3.45 -8.45 -15.88
C ARG A 153 -4.26 -7.77 -14.78
N THR A 154 -3.72 -6.71 -14.17
CA THR A 154 -4.37 -5.94 -13.12
C THR A 154 -4.22 -4.45 -13.37
N ASP A 155 -5.23 -3.69 -12.96
CA ASP A 155 -5.27 -2.23 -13.13
C ASP A 155 -4.31 -1.53 -12.18
N LEU A 156 -4.02 -2.14 -11.03
CA LEU A 156 -3.13 -1.59 -10.01
C LEU A 156 -2.33 -2.70 -9.31
N VAL A 157 -1.01 -2.52 -9.28
CA VAL A 157 -0.08 -3.33 -8.48
C VAL A 157 0.47 -2.49 -7.34
N LEU A 158 0.21 -2.90 -6.11
CA LEU A 158 0.78 -2.28 -4.91
C LEU A 158 1.96 -3.11 -4.43
N VAL A 159 3.14 -2.51 -4.34
CA VAL A 159 4.37 -3.19 -3.91
C VAL A 159 4.71 -2.76 -2.48
N ASP A 160 4.62 -3.70 -1.54
CA ASP A 160 5.18 -3.52 -0.19
C ASP A 160 6.68 -3.79 -0.25
N THR A 161 7.50 -2.76 -0.06
CA THR A 161 8.96 -2.87 -0.23
C THR A 161 9.65 -3.17 1.10
N PRO A 162 10.85 -3.76 1.11
CA PRO A 162 11.75 -3.69 2.26
C PRO A 162 12.14 -2.23 2.55
N SER A 163 12.57 -1.92 3.77
CA SER A 163 12.98 -0.54 4.11
C SER A 163 14.33 -0.26 3.48
N VAL A 164 14.64 1.02 3.28
CA VAL A 164 15.96 1.43 2.73
C VAL A 164 17.10 0.82 3.54
N ALA A 165 16.94 0.79 4.87
CA ALA A 165 17.94 0.25 5.77
C ALA A 165 18.06 -1.28 5.71
N SER A 166 16.98 -2.01 5.40
CA SER A 166 16.99 -3.48 5.41
C SER A 166 17.50 -4.11 4.12
N ASP A 167 17.16 -3.52 2.97
CA ASP A 167 17.58 -4.03 1.66
C ASP A 167 17.66 -2.88 0.63
N PRO A 168 18.81 -2.20 0.53
CA PRO A 168 18.97 -1.03 -0.33
C PRO A 168 18.92 -1.37 -1.82
N ASP A 169 19.36 -2.57 -2.21
CA ASP A 169 19.43 -2.99 -3.61
C ASP A 169 18.04 -3.35 -4.14
N LEU A 170 17.26 -4.13 -3.39
CA LEU A 170 15.88 -4.41 -3.74
C LEU A 170 15.04 -3.12 -3.72
N PHE A 171 15.26 -2.25 -2.73
CA PHE A 171 14.63 -0.93 -2.68
C PHE A 171 14.89 -0.13 -3.97
N ALA A 172 16.15 0.05 -4.36
CA ALA A 172 16.50 0.80 -5.57
C ALA A 172 15.94 0.12 -6.83
N GLY A 173 15.96 -1.21 -6.87
CA GLY A 173 15.40 -2.03 -7.93
C GLY A 173 13.90 -1.84 -8.13
N VAL A 174 13.12 -1.87 -7.04
CA VAL A 174 11.67 -1.63 -7.08
C VAL A 174 11.38 -0.24 -7.62
N LEU A 175 12.08 0.77 -7.09
CA LEU A 175 11.85 2.15 -7.48
C LEU A 175 12.04 2.35 -8.99
N ALA A 176 13.10 1.76 -9.55
CA ALA A 176 13.44 1.90 -10.97
C ALA A 176 12.36 1.38 -11.94
N VAL A 177 11.36 0.64 -11.46
CA VAL A 177 10.40 -0.07 -12.32
C VAL A 177 8.95 0.26 -12.04
N VAL A 178 8.60 0.74 -10.84
CA VAL A 178 7.23 1.20 -10.56
C VAL A 178 6.94 2.52 -11.25
N GLU A 179 5.67 2.87 -11.44
CA GLU A 179 5.27 4.18 -12.00
C GLU A 179 5.21 5.29 -10.94
N HIS A 180 4.81 4.94 -9.71
CA HIS A 180 4.64 5.91 -8.62
C HIS A 180 5.21 5.44 -7.29
N VAL A 181 5.55 6.39 -6.41
CA VAL A 181 6.17 6.13 -5.11
C VAL A 181 5.40 6.81 -3.99
N VAL A 182 5.14 6.04 -2.94
CA VAL A 182 4.48 6.48 -1.72
C VAL A 182 5.47 6.38 -0.57
N VAL A 183 5.82 7.52 0.01
CA VAL A 183 6.65 7.60 1.21
C VAL A 183 5.77 7.50 2.44
N VAL A 184 6.01 6.47 3.25
CA VAL A 184 5.34 6.26 4.52
C VAL A 184 6.27 6.63 5.65
N ALA A 185 5.77 7.40 6.61
CA ALA A 185 6.48 7.71 7.85
C ALA A 185 5.53 7.64 9.04
N GLY A 186 6.07 7.32 10.22
CA GLY A 186 5.30 7.45 11.46
C GLY A 186 4.95 8.91 11.74
N ALA A 187 3.67 9.19 12.04
CA ALA A 187 3.26 10.54 12.44
C ALA A 187 3.92 10.92 13.77
N GLY A 188 4.44 12.14 13.87
CA GLY A 188 5.15 12.62 15.04
C GLY A 188 5.97 13.88 14.75
N ALA A 189 6.68 14.39 15.76
CA ALA A 189 7.49 15.61 15.64
C ALA A 189 8.55 15.51 14.53
N ASP A 190 9.09 14.32 14.30
CA ASP A 190 10.16 14.07 13.33
C ASP A 190 9.67 13.56 11.95
N ALA A 191 8.35 13.53 11.71
CA ALA A 191 7.80 13.04 10.46
C ALA A 191 8.34 13.81 9.24
N GLY A 192 8.51 15.13 9.36
CA GLY A 192 9.03 15.98 8.29
C GLY A 192 10.46 15.60 7.87
N HIS A 193 11.39 15.44 8.83
CA HIS A 193 12.77 15.07 8.51
C HIS A 193 12.86 13.67 7.92
N ARG A 194 12.08 12.70 8.43
CA ARG A 194 12.06 11.34 7.86
C ARG A 194 11.56 11.31 6.42
N VAL A 195 10.49 12.05 6.12
CA VAL A 195 9.98 12.19 4.76
C VAL A 195 11.02 12.86 3.85
N ALA A 196 11.68 13.92 4.33
CA ALA A 196 12.75 14.59 3.60
C ALA A 196 13.93 13.64 3.33
N ALA A 197 14.35 12.85 4.30
CA ALA A 197 15.44 11.88 4.14
C ALA A 197 15.12 10.80 3.10
N VAL A 198 13.88 10.30 3.04
CA VAL A 198 13.45 9.35 1.99
C VAL A 198 13.42 10.05 0.63
N ARG A 199 12.89 11.27 0.53
CA ARG A 199 12.90 12.07 -0.71
C ARG A 199 14.32 12.29 -1.22
N ASP A 200 15.25 12.69 -0.35
CA ASP A 200 16.66 12.88 -0.69
C ASP A 200 17.33 11.57 -1.12
N ARG A 201 16.90 10.43 -0.58
CA ARG A 201 17.39 9.12 -1.01
C ARG A 201 16.87 8.76 -2.40
N ILE A 202 15.60 9.00 -2.68
CA ILE A 202 14.98 8.80 -4.01
C ILE A 202 15.65 9.73 -5.04
N ALA A 203 15.87 10.99 -4.68
CA ALA A 203 16.51 12.00 -5.53
C ALA A 203 17.94 11.63 -5.93
N ARG A 204 18.67 10.93 -5.04
CA ARG A 204 20.01 10.40 -5.30
C ARG A 204 20.03 9.04 -6.02
N GLY A 205 18.86 8.49 -6.33
CA GLY A 205 18.74 7.24 -7.09
C GLY A 205 19.03 7.41 -8.59
N PRO A 206 18.94 6.32 -9.37
CA PRO A 206 19.05 6.38 -10.82
C PRO A 206 18.17 7.49 -11.46
N ALA A 207 18.68 8.13 -12.52
CA ALA A 207 18.10 9.32 -13.17
C ALA A 207 16.56 9.34 -13.41
N PRO A 208 15.85 8.24 -13.75
CA PRO A 208 14.40 8.30 -13.90
C PRO A 208 13.64 8.57 -12.58
N LEU A 209 14.29 8.47 -11.42
CA LEU A 209 13.67 8.65 -10.11
C LEU A 209 13.79 10.06 -9.54
N ALA A 210 14.81 10.82 -9.95
CA ALA A 210 15.16 12.07 -9.31
C ALA A 210 14.08 13.17 -9.43
N ASN A 211 13.26 13.09 -10.48
CA ASN A 211 12.20 14.07 -10.77
C ASN A 211 10.80 13.52 -10.52
N ARG A 212 10.66 12.33 -9.93
CA ARG A 212 9.36 11.68 -9.77
C ARG A 212 8.60 12.29 -8.60
N GLU A 213 7.35 12.68 -8.82
CA GLU A 213 6.49 13.14 -7.74
C GLU A 213 6.24 11.99 -6.75
N VAL A 214 6.35 12.27 -5.45
CA VAL A 214 6.06 11.29 -4.40
C VAL A 214 4.83 11.71 -3.61
N SER A 215 3.97 10.74 -3.33
CA SER A 215 2.89 10.91 -2.35
C SER A 215 3.40 10.58 -0.95
N VAL A 216 2.88 11.27 0.07
CA VAL A 216 3.29 11.05 1.47
C VAL A 216 2.10 10.55 2.27
N VAL A 217 2.31 9.46 3.01
CA VAL A 217 1.34 8.92 3.95
C VAL A 217 1.95 8.90 5.35
N LEU A 218 1.33 9.62 6.29
CA LEU A 218 1.73 9.61 7.69
C LEU A 218 0.86 8.61 8.45
N VAL A 219 1.49 7.64 9.11
CA VAL A 219 0.79 6.62 9.89
C VAL A 219 0.75 7.06 11.35
N ASP A 220 -0.45 7.39 11.84
CA ASP A 220 -0.64 7.74 13.24
C ASP A 220 -0.66 6.49 14.11
N ARG A 221 0.40 6.33 14.93
CA ARG A 221 0.56 5.22 15.88
C ARG A 221 0.15 5.57 17.29
N ALA A 222 0.21 6.85 17.65
CA ALA A 222 -0.19 7.32 18.96
C ALA A 222 -1.71 7.47 18.98
N GLY A 223 -2.33 7.42 20.17
CA GLY A 223 -3.73 7.81 20.31
C GLY A 223 -3.97 9.29 19.91
N PRO A 224 -5.15 9.87 20.24
CA PRO A 224 -5.64 11.15 19.70
C PRO A 224 -4.78 12.42 19.97
N SER A 225 -3.56 12.28 20.48
CA SER A 225 -2.63 13.34 20.85
C SER A 225 -1.56 13.62 19.78
N LEU A 226 -1.91 13.59 18.50
CA LEU A 226 -1.08 14.29 17.51
C LEU A 226 -1.31 15.80 17.70
N ARG A 227 -0.42 16.45 18.48
CA ARG A 227 -0.16 17.87 18.28
C ARG A 227 0.23 18.00 16.81
N ARG A 228 -0.57 18.72 16.02
CA ARG A 228 -0.29 19.06 14.62
C ARG A 228 1.00 19.88 14.59
N GLY A 229 2.13 19.21 14.66
CA GLY A 229 3.39 19.76 14.18
C GLY A 229 3.21 20.11 12.71
N ARG A 230 4.09 20.98 12.21
CA ARG A 230 4.21 21.40 10.81
C ARG A 230 4.38 20.15 9.92
N THR A 231 3.29 19.50 9.60
CA THR A 231 3.22 18.32 8.75
C THR A 231 3.08 18.83 7.34
N ASP A 232 3.70 18.13 6.39
CA ASP A 232 3.58 18.44 4.97
C ASP A 232 2.07 18.57 4.63
N PRO A 233 1.59 19.73 4.17
CA PRO A 233 0.16 19.95 3.93
C PRO A 233 -0.39 19.03 2.83
N SER A 234 0.49 18.39 2.05
CA SER A 234 0.11 17.40 1.05
C SER A 234 0.10 15.96 1.56
N ALA A 235 0.49 15.72 2.81
CA ALA A 235 0.51 14.37 3.36
C ALA A 235 -0.89 13.88 3.73
N THR A 236 -1.21 12.66 3.29
CA THR A 236 -2.40 11.94 3.76
C THR A 236 -2.11 11.29 5.10
N VAL A 237 -2.97 11.48 6.09
CA VAL A 237 -2.81 10.82 7.40
C VAL A 237 -3.67 9.55 7.44
N LEU A 238 -3.02 8.40 7.63
CA LEU A 238 -3.68 7.13 7.89
C LEU A 238 -3.70 6.89 9.41
N ARG A 239 -4.89 6.86 10.00
CA ARG A 239 -5.03 6.46 11.40
C ARG A 239 -4.90 4.95 11.50
N ARG A 240 -3.95 4.46 12.30
CA ARG A 240 -3.79 3.01 12.46
C ARG A 240 -5.04 2.43 13.12
N ALA A 241 -5.81 1.67 12.35
CA ALA A 241 -6.96 0.95 12.87
C ALA A 241 -6.50 -0.01 13.98
N ALA A 242 -7.18 -0.03 15.12
CA ALA A 242 -6.90 -1.02 16.16
C ALA A 242 -7.00 -2.46 15.59
N ALA A 243 -7.98 -2.70 14.71
CA ALA A 243 -8.19 -3.96 14.01
C ALA A 243 -6.99 -4.47 13.19
N LEU A 244 -6.16 -3.56 12.65
CA LEU A 244 -4.96 -3.92 11.89
C LEU A 244 -3.76 -4.25 12.79
N ARG A 245 -3.80 -3.91 14.10
CA ARG A 245 -2.78 -4.37 15.04
C ARG A 245 -2.88 -5.87 15.29
N ASP A 246 -4.10 -6.40 15.26
CA ASP A 246 -4.40 -7.78 15.59
C ASP A 246 -4.49 -8.68 14.33
N GLY A 247 -4.13 -8.15 13.14
CA GLY A 247 -4.30 -8.86 11.87
C GLY A 247 -5.77 -9.14 11.49
N ARG A 248 -6.71 -8.43 12.10
CA ARG A 248 -8.16 -8.61 11.92
C ARG A 248 -8.70 -7.61 10.91
N ILE A 249 -8.30 -7.74 9.65
CA ILE A 249 -8.76 -6.82 8.60
C ILE A 249 -10.28 -6.89 8.40
N ASP A 250 -10.90 -8.03 8.73
CA ASP A 250 -12.35 -8.25 8.82
C ASP A 250 -13.06 -7.29 9.79
N ARG A 251 -12.32 -6.68 10.72
CA ARG A 251 -12.82 -5.74 11.72
C ARG A 251 -12.45 -4.29 11.43
N MET A 252 -12.03 -3.97 10.21
CA MET A 252 -11.73 -2.59 9.83
C MET A 252 -12.94 -1.67 10.07
N GLY A 253 -12.74 -0.64 10.90
CA GLY A 253 -13.75 0.38 11.13
C GLY A 253 -13.96 1.28 9.90
N ARG A 254 -15.14 1.89 9.80
CA ARG A 254 -15.50 2.80 8.69
C ARG A 254 -14.47 3.90 8.46
N GLY A 255 -13.91 4.47 9.53
CA GLY A 255 -12.88 5.51 9.43
C GLY A 255 -11.63 5.04 8.68
N SER A 256 -11.19 3.80 8.91
CA SER A 256 -10.02 3.22 8.25
C SER A 256 -10.29 2.91 6.78
N VAL A 257 -11.51 2.51 6.43
CA VAL A 257 -11.94 2.37 5.02
C VAL A 257 -11.89 3.72 4.32
N VAL A 258 -12.42 4.78 4.96
CA VAL A 258 -12.38 6.14 4.39
C VAL A 258 -10.96 6.63 4.22
N ASP A 259 -10.10 6.47 5.23
CA ASP A 259 -8.69 6.86 5.12
C ASP A 259 -7.97 6.02 4.04
N GLY A 260 -8.31 4.75 3.89
CA GLY A 260 -7.84 3.89 2.79
C GLY A 260 -8.23 4.40 1.41
N LEU A 261 -9.50 4.78 1.21
CA LEU A 261 -9.95 5.39 -0.04
C LEU A 261 -9.28 6.73 -0.32
N VAL A 262 -9.00 7.54 0.70
CA VAL A 262 -8.25 8.80 0.54
C VAL A 262 -6.82 8.51 0.10
N VAL A 263 -6.18 7.49 0.67
CA VAL A 263 -4.85 7.04 0.21
C VAL A 263 -4.95 6.65 -1.26
N VAL A 264 -5.85 5.73 -1.64
CA VAL A 264 -6.03 5.27 -3.03
C VAL A 264 -6.28 6.44 -4.00
N ALA A 265 -7.16 7.37 -3.64
CA ALA A 265 -7.42 8.56 -4.45
C ALA A 265 -6.16 9.41 -4.67
N THR A 266 -5.34 9.57 -3.63
CA THR A 266 -4.06 10.29 -3.72
C THR A 266 -3.07 9.57 -4.64
N LEU A 267 -3.04 8.23 -4.59
CA LEU A 267 -2.19 7.42 -5.47
C LEU A 267 -2.54 7.64 -6.94
N LEU A 268 -3.84 7.68 -7.26
CA LEU A 268 -4.35 7.73 -8.64
C LEU A 268 -4.41 9.14 -9.22
N GLN A 269 -4.44 10.19 -8.40
CA GLN A 269 -4.53 11.57 -8.89
C GLN A 269 -3.17 12.15 -9.33
N ARG A 270 -2.10 11.86 -8.60
CA ARG A 270 -0.76 12.42 -8.89
C ARG A 270 -0.05 11.74 -10.06
N ALA A 271 -0.44 10.50 -10.33
CA ALA A 271 -0.14 9.77 -11.56
C ALA A 271 -0.39 10.59 -12.83
N GLY A 272 -1.58 11.20 -12.94
CA GLY A 272 -2.01 11.88 -14.16
C GLY A 272 -1.36 13.26 -14.36
N ALA A 273 -0.91 13.92 -13.29
CA ALA A 273 -0.31 15.25 -13.37
C ALA A 273 1.12 15.25 -13.93
N SER A 274 1.80 14.09 -13.92
CA SER A 274 3.18 13.95 -14.41
C SER A 274 3.29 13.61 -15.90
N GLY A 275 2.15 13.38 -16.58
CA GLY A 275 2.07 12.97 -17.99
C GLY A 275 1.56 14.03 -18.97
N SER A 276 1.37 15.27 -18.51
CA SER A 276 0.94 16.43 -19.31
C SER A 276 2.05 17.47 -19.41
#